data_AF-A0A8J2TP14-F1
#
_entry.id   AF-A0A8J2TP14-F1
#
_cell.length_a   1.000
_cell.length_b   1.000
_cell.length_c   1.000
_cell.angle_alpha   90.00
_cell.angle_beta   90.00
_cell.angle_gamma   90.00
#
_symmetry.space_group_name_H-M   'P 1'
#
loop_
_entity.id
_entity.type
_entity.pdbx_description
1 polymer ?
#
loop_
_entity_poly.entity_id
_entity_poly.type
_entity_poly.pdbx_seq_one_letter_code
_entity_poly.pdbx_strand_id
1 'polypeptide(L)'
;MKKTFLLASALLMIFACSKDELSNTNDSQGTSVSLTGRHCASQDVLERQIKENPNLVKQMELFETLTERAISEGRLVNGQIQIPVVVNVLYKTAAENISLAQIQSQIDILNEDFNAQNSDFNQVPSAFSGVKANVGVTFVLDAVYRKSTNKKSWGTNDAMKKTSTGGLNPTSPTTKLNLWVCTIGGGILGYAQFPGGSSATDGVVIDSRYLGDTGTATAPFNKGRTATHEVGHWMNLRHIWGDTTCGTDYVNDTPTHNTANYGIPSYPHYSTCSGNPIEMTMNYMDYTDDAGMYMFSNGQKSRMLAIFSAGGPRVSFAQP
;
A
#
# COMPACT_ATOMS: atom_id res chain seq x y z
N MET A 1 -25.07 17.86 -86.26
CA MET A 1 -25.99 17.83 -85.10
C MET A 1 -25.14 18.11 -83.85
N LYS A 2 -25.00 19.37 -83.40
CA LYS A 2 -25.68 19.96 -82.22
C LYS A 2 -25.85 18.95 -81.07
N LYS A 3 -24.94 18.92 -80.07
CA LYS A 3 -24.78 19.78 -78.87
C LYS A 3 -25.48 19.18 -77.62
N THR A 4 -24.71 19.11 -76.53
CA THR A 4 -25.06 19.36 -75.09
C THR A 4 -25.87 18.30 -74.31
N PHE A 5 -25.73 18.01 -72.99
CA PHE A 5 -24.87 18.34 -71.81
C PHE A 5 -25.24 17.25 -70.73
N LEU A 6 -24.32 16.61 -69.98
CA LEU A 6 -23.78 16.95 -68.64
C LEU A 6 -24.76 16.86 -67.44
N LEU A 7 -24.49 15.96 -66.48
CA LEU A 7 -24.58 16.21 -65.02
C LEU A 7 -24.05 14.98 -64.23
N ALA A 8 -22.85 15.12 -63.67
CA ALA A 8 -22.31 14.25 -62.62
C ALA A 8 -22.17 15.10 -61.34
N SER A 9 -22.85 14.70 -60.28
CA SER A 9 -22.84 15.38 -58.99
C SER A 9 -21.61 14.95 -58.18
N ALA A 10 -20.64 15.85 -58.00
CA ALA A 10 -19.57 15.72 -57.02
C ALA A 10 -19.91 16.56 -55.79
N LEU A 11 -20.11 15.91 -54.65
CA LEU A 11 -20.37 16.56 -53.37
C LEU A 11 -19.02 16.89 -52.72
N LEU A 12 -18.65 18.18 -52.69
CA LEU A 12 -17.54 18.70 -51.88
C LEU A 12 -18.00 18.78 -50.41
N MET A 13 -17.34 18.06 -49.50
CA MET A 13 -17.39 18.36 -48.08
C MET A 13 -16.26 19.31 -47.72
N ILE A 14 -16.64 20.46 -47.14
CA ILE A 14 -15.77 21.56 -46.75
C ILE A 14 -15.30 21.33 -45.31
N PHE A 15 -14.00 21.48 -45.11
CA PHE A 15 -13.31 21.51 -43.82
C PHE A 15 -13.84 22.61 -42.90
N ALA A 16 -14.02 22.28 -41.62
CA ALA A 16 -14.04 23.25 -40.52
C ALA A 16 -13.32 22.63 -39.31
N CYS A 17 -12.00 22.86 -39.21
CA CYS A 17 -11.24 22.65 -37.99
C CYS A 17 -11.09 24.01 -37.30
N SER A 18 -11.82 24.22 -36.21
CA SER A 18 -11.56 25.33 -35.29
C SER A 18 -10.30 25.02 -34.49
N LYS A 19 -9.24 25.82 -34.69
CA LYS A 19 -8.08 25.90 -33.81
C LYS A 19 -8.47 26.72 -32.58
N ASP A 20 -8.60 26.09 -31.43
CA ASP A 20 -8.48 26.79 -30.16
C ASP A 20 -7.04 26.66 -29.66
N GLU A 21 -6.31 27.76 -29.75
CA GLU A 21 -5.04 27.95 -29.07
C GLU A 21 -5.33 28.18 -27.58
N LEU A 22 -5.07 27.16 -26.75
CA LEU A 22 -4.96 27.37 -25.31
C LEU A 22 -3.52 27.72 -24.97
N SER A 23 -3.35 28.99 -24.64
CA SER A 23 -2.13 29.59 -24.13
C SER A 23 -1.68 28.90 -22.84
N ASN A 24 -0.44 28.41 -22.88
CA ASN A 24 0.34 28.01 -21.71
C ASN A 24 0.70 29.25 -20.89
N THR A 25 -0.04 29.51 -19.83
CA THR A 25 0.44 30.26 -18.67
C THR A 25 -0.15 29.64 -17.42
N ASN A 26 0.64 28.88 -16.68
CA ASN A 26 0.88 29.26 -15.30
C ASN A 26 2.16 28.66 -14.73
N ASP A 27 2.92 29.61 -14.25
CA ASP A 27 4.20 29.56 -13.60
C ASP A 27 4.11 28.85 -12.24
N SER A 28 5.27 28.38 -11.83
CA SER A 28 5.62 27.79 -10.56
C SER A 28 5.19 28.60 -9.33
N GLN A 29 4.33 28.00 -8.49
CA GLN A 29 4.36 28.17 -7.03
C GLN A 29 4.06 26.84 -6.36
N GLY A 30 4.88 26.47 -5.38
CA GLY A 30 4.69 25.27 -4.57
C GLY A 30 3.45 25.41 -3.69
N THR A 31 2.32 24.96 -4.18
CA THR A 31 1.13 24.71 -3.37
C THR A 31 1.22 23.30 -2.80
N SER A 32 1.28 23.20 -1.47
CA SER A 32 1.02 21.96 -0.75
C SER A 32 -0.37 21.48 -1.11
N VAL A 33 -0.46 20.50 -2.01
CA VAL A 33 -1.71 19.78 -2.26
C VAL A 33 -2.01 19.04 -0.95
N SER A 34 -2.91 19.62 -0.15
CA SER A 34 -3.53 18.90 0.97
C SER A 34 -4.28 17.73 0.35
N LEU A 35 -3.73 16.52 0.50
CA LEU A 35 -4.43 15.32 0.08
C LEU A 35 -5.75 15.24 0.88
N THR A 36 -6.83 14.88 0.20
CA THR A 36 -8.16 14.76 0.81
C THR A 36 -8.34 13.43 1.56
N GLY A 37 -7.33 12.54 1.55
CA GLY A 37 -7.35 11.24 2.20
C GLY A 37 -6.13 10.37 1.85
N ARG A 38 -5.96 9.23 2.55
CA ARG A 38 -4.94 8.22 2.24
C ARG A 38 -5.24 7.58 0.90
N HIS A 39 -4.28 7.59 -0.01
CA HIS A 39 -4.35 6.84 -1.27
C HIS A 39 -3.24 5.78 -1.29
N CYS A 40 -3.62 4.51 -1.14
CA CYS A 40 -2.78 3.35 -1.38
C CYS A 40 -3.10 2.77 -2.76
N ALA A 41 -2.07 2.27 -3.46
CA ALA A 41 -2.22 1.70 -4.81
C ALA A 41 -2.00 0.18 -4.85
N SER A 42 -2.04 -0.50 -3.70
CA SER A 42 -1.80 -1.95 -3.60
C SER A 42 -2.81 -2.77 -4.42
N GLN A 43 -4.09 -2.38 -4.41
CA GLN A 43 -5.13 -3.04 -5.21
C GLN A 43 -4.93 -2.79 -6.72
N ASP A 44 -4.65 -1.55 -7.14
CA ASP A 44 -4.35 -1.24 -8.56
C ASP A 44 -3.12 -2.02 -9.07
N VAL A 45 -2.09 -2.14 -8.24
CA VAL A 45 -0.88 -2.90 -8.55
C VAL A 45 -1.20 -4.39 -8.64
N LEU A 46 -2.00 -4.93 -7.73
CA LEU A 46 -2.45 -6.31 -7.77
C LEU A 46 -3.22 -6.62 -9.07
N GLU A 47 -4.19 -5.78 -9.42
CA GLU A 47 -4.99 -5.95 -10.64
C GLU A 47 -4.14 -5.91 -11.90
N ARG A 48 -3.18 -4.97 -11.96
CA ARG A 48 -2.19 -4.93 -13.04
C ARG A 48 -1.38 -6.23 -13.10
N GLN A 49 -0.88 -6.71 -11.96
CA GLN A 49 -0.07 -7.93 -11.89
C GLN A 49 -0.86 -9.18 -12.29
N ILE A 50 -2.15 -9.26 -11.92
CA ILE A 50 -3.05 -10.33 -12.37
C ILE A 50 -3.22 -10.28 -13.90
N LYS A 51 -3.39 -9.08 -14.48
CA LYS A 51 -3.49 -8.91 -15.92
C LYS A 51 -2.20 -9.30 -16.66
N GLU A 52 -1.05 -8.96 -16.09
CA GLU A 52 0.27 -9.31 -16.62
C GLU A 52 0.59 -10.81 -16.46
N ASN A 53 0.13 -11.43 -15.37
CA ASN A 53 0.33 -12.84 -15.06
C ASN A 53 -0.93 -13.46 -14.41
N PRO A 54 -1.85 -14.02 -15.21
CA PRO A 54 -3.09 -14.61 -14.69
C PRO A 54 -2.91 -15.79 -13.73
N ASN A 55 -1.72 -16.42 -13.70
CA ASN A 55 -1.43 -17.48 -12.72
C ASN A 55 -1.33 -16.95 -11.28
N LEU A 56 -1.17 -15.63 -11.09
CA LEU A 56 -1.18 -15.02 -9.76
C LEU A 56 -2.49 -15.30 -9.01
N VAL A 57 -3.64 -15.32 -9.70
CA VAL A 57 -4.94 -15.64 -9.09
C VAL A 57 -4.91 -17.02 -8.45
N LYS A 58 -4.39 -18.03 -9.17
CA LYS A 58 -4.27 -19.41 -8.65
C LYS A 58 -3.33 -19.50 -7.45
N GLN A 59 -2.25 -18.71 -7.44
CA GLN A 59 -1.33 -18.65 -6.29
C GLN A 59 -2.01 -18.02 -5.07
N MET A 60 -2.76 -16.94 -5.27
CA MET A 60 -3.52 -16.31 -4.19
C MET A 60 -4.60 -17.23 -3.62
N GLU A 61 -5.36 -17.93 -4.47
CA GLU A 61 -6.36 -18.93 -4.02
C GLU A 61 -5.72 -20.05 -3.20
N LEU A 62 -4.53 -20.51 -3.62
CA LEU A 62 -3.75 -21.47 -2.85
C LEU A 62 -3.35 -20.90 -1.49
N PHE A 63 -2.90 -19.65 -1.43
CA PHE A 63 -2.52 -19.01 -0.16
C PHE A 63 -3.71 -18.75 0.76
N GLU A 64 -4.90 -18.44 0.23
CA GLU A 64 -6.11 -18.38 1.05
C GLU A 64 -6.42 -19.75 1.67
N THR A 65 -6.38 -20.81 0.87
CA THR A 65 -6.60 -22.20 1.36
C THR A 65 -5.57 -22.60 2.42
N LEU A 66 -4.30 -22.26 2.21
CA LEU A 66 -3.22 -22.53 3.17
C LEU A 66 -3.39 -21.70 4.44
N THR A 67 -3.82 -20.46 4.33
CA THR A 67 -4.08 -19.56 5.46
C THR A 67 -5.21 -20.11 6.32
N GLU A 68 -6.36 -20.45 5.73
CA GLU A 68 -7.50 -21.05 6.42
C GLU A 68 -7.11 -22.36 7.11
N ARG A 69 -6.33 -23.21 6.44
CA ARG A 69 -5.83 -24.46 7.02
C ARG A 69 -4.89 -24.19 8.21
N ALA A 70 -3.92 -23.29 8.06
CA ALA A 70 -2.97 -22.98 9.12
C ALA A 70 -3.67 -22.43 10.37
N ILE A 71 -4.69 -21.58 10.18
CA ILE A 71 -5.51 -21.03 11.27
C ILE A 71 -6.36 -22.11 11.93
N SER A 72 -7.11 -22.90 11.14
CA SER A 72 -8.01 -23.94 11.68
C SER A 72 -7.28 -25.10 12.37
N GLU A 73 -6.09 -25.46 11.89
CA GLU A 73 -5.26 -26.52 12.48
C GLU A 73 -4.33 -26.00 13.60
N GLY A 74 -4.31 -24.70 13.89
CA GLY A 74 -3.42 -24.10 14.87
C GLY A 74 -1.93 -24.19 14.51
N ARG A 75 -1.60 -24.29 13.21
CA ARG A 75 -0.24 -24.43 12.67
C ARG A 75 0.35 -23.08 12.26
N LEU A 76 0.17 -22.08 13.10
CA LEU A 76 0.81 -20.77 12.93
C LEU A 76 2.24 -20.81 13.48
N VAL A 77 3.14 -20.01 12.93
CA VAL A 77 4.48 -19.88 13.51
C VAL A 77 4.37 -19.33 14.92
N ASN A 78 4.92 -20.08 15.88
CA ASN A 78 4.95 -19.75 17.30
C ASN A 78 6.40 -19.48 17.70
N GLY A 79 6.88 -18.27 17.39
CA GLY A 79 8.25 -17.84 17.59
C GLY A 79 8.41 -16.38 17.16
N GLN A 80 9.48 -15.72 17.61
CA GLN A 80 9.75 -14.33 17.25
C GLN A 80 10.14 -14.27 15.76
N ILE A 81 9.24 -13.78 14.92
CA ILE A 81 9.56 -13.47 13.53
C ILE A 81 10.37 -12.17 13.52
N GLN A 82 11.61 -12.25 13.06
CA GLN A 82 12.44 -11.08 12.81
C GLN A 82 12.60 -10.87 11.31
N ILE A 83 12.18 -9.70 10.82
CA ILE A 83 12.23 -9.33 9.40
C ILE A 83 13.37 -8.33 9.19
N PRO A 84 14.45 -8.73 8.51
CA PRO A 84 15.47 -7.79 8.05
C PRO A 84 14.88 -6.87 6.97
N VAL A 85 15.08 -5.57 7.12
CA VAL A 85 14.56 -4.54 6.20
C VAL A 85 15.70 -3.88 5.44
N VAL A 86 15.62 -3.91 4.11
CA VAL A 86 16.52 -3.17 3.22
C VAL A 86 15.79 -1.94 2.70
N VAL A 87 16.31 -0.76 3.02
CA VAL A 87 15.71 0.51 2.62
C VAL A 87 16.42 1.07 1.39
N ASN A 88 15.68 1.26 0.30
CA ASN A 88 16.16 1.71 -0.99
C ASN A 88 15.66 3.14 -1.28
N VAL A 89 16.47 4.15 -0.96
CA VAL A 89 16.12 5.57 -1.14
C VAL A 89 16.50 6.03 -2.54
N LEU A 90 15.52 6.48 -3.32
CA LEU A 90 15.71 7.13 -4.62
C LEU A 90 15.29 8.59 -4.52
N TYR A 91 16.25 9.49 -4.71
CA TYR A 91 16.06 10.91 -4.42
C TYR A 91 16.54 11.79 -5.58
N LYS A 92 15.86 12.91 -5.83
CA LYS A 92 16.30 13.97 -6.74
C LYS A 92 16.73 15.22 -5.99
N THR A 93 16.04 15.56 -4.91
CA THR A 93 16.33 16.71 -4.05
C THR A 93 16.94 16.29 -2.71
N ALA A 94 17.47 17.26 -1.97
CA ALA A 94 18.01 17.01 -0.62
C ALA A 94 16.91 16.55 0.36
N ALA A 95 15.68 17.05 0.23
CA ALA A 95 14.56 16.66 1.08
C ALA A 95 14.12 15.20 0.83
N GLU A 96 14.19 14.73 -0.41
CA GLU A 96 13.88 13.33 -0.76
C GLU A 96 14.99 12.36 -0.31
N ASN A 97 16.20 12.85 -0.07
CA ASN A 97 17.31 12.08 0.48
C ASN A 97 17.20 11.98 2.00
N ILE A 98 16.14 11.33 2.47
CA ILE A 98 15.77 11.27 3.89
C ILE A 98 16.90 10.76 4.78
N SER A 99 16.95 11.32 6.00
CA SER A 99 18.00 11.01 6.97
C SER A 99 17.92 9.56 7.47
N LEU A 100 19.04 9.03 7.96
CA LEU A 100 19.03 7.73 8.64
C LEU A 100 18.13 7.73 9.89
N ALA A 101 18.02 8.87 10.59
CA ALA A 101 17.14 9.01 11.75
C ALA A 101 15.65 8.85 11.38
N GLN A 102 15.23 9.43 10.25
CA GLN A 102 13.86 9.25 9.75
C GLN A 102 13.58 7.82 9.28
N ILE A 103 14.58 7.16 8.68
CA ILE A 103 14.47 5.73 8.34
C ILE A 103 14.35 4.89 9.62
N GLN A 104 15.19 5.15 10.62
CA GLN A 104 15.17 4.42 11.88
C GLN A 104 13.85 4.61 12.61
N SER A 105 13.30 5.84 12.65
CA SER A 105 12.02 6.08 13.31
C SER A 105 10.88 5.30 12.66
N GLN A 106 10.92 5.07 11.35
CA GLN A 106 9.96 4.17 10.70
C GLN A 106 10.11 2.70 11.15
N ILE A 107 11.33 2.21 11.35
CA ILE A 107 11.57 0.85 11.85
C ILE A 107 11.06 0.73 13.29
N ASP A 108 11.27 1.74 14.11
CA ASP A 108 10.79 1.79 15.49
C ASP A 108 9.25 1.77 15.51
N ILE A 109 8.60 2.57 14.66
CA ILE A 109 7.14 2.59 14.47
C ILE A 109 6.58 1.23 14.04
N LEU A 110 7.21 0.55 13.08
CA LEU A 110 6.78 -0.80 12.69
C LEU A 110 6.88 -1.77 13.87
N ASN A 111 7.95 -1.67 14.66
CA ASN A 111 8.06 -2.48 15.87
C ASN A 111 6.98 -2.13 16.91
N GLU A 112 6.64 -0.87 17.07
CA GLU A 112 5.56 -0.45 17.97
C GLU A 112 4.20 -1.02 17.55
N ASP A 113 3.81 -0.79 16.30
CA ASP A 113 2.50 -1.18 15.77
C ASP A 113 2.31 -2.70 15.71
N PHE A 114 3.32 -3.44 15.27
CA PHE A 114 3.24 -4.90 15.16
C PHE A 114 3.43 -5.61 16.51
N ASN A 115 3.84 -4.92 17.57
CA ASN A 115 3.99 -5.49 18.91
C ASN A 115 3.03 -4.89 19.95
N ALA A 116 2.06 -4.08 19.54
CA ALA A 116 1.13 -3.38 20.42
C ALA A 116 1.83 -2.53 21.49
N GLN A 117 2.95 -1.91 21.12
CA GLN A 117 3.74 -1.01 21.96
C GLN A 117 3.52 0.47 21.59
N ASN A 118 2.73 0.74 20.55
CA ASN A 118 2.30 2.08 20.17
C ASN A 118 1.49 2.73 21.31
N SER A 119 1.81 3.99 21.62
CA SER A 119 1.23 4.71 22.78
C SER A 119 -0.29 4.92 22.71
N ASP A 120 -0.86 4.92 21.50
CA ASP A 120 -2.28 5.04 21.21
C ASP A 120 -3.04 3.70 21.22
N PHE A 121 -2.37 2.56 21.44
CA PHE A 121 -3.01 1.23 21.51
C PHE A 121 -4.09 1.11 22.61
N ASN A 122 -4.02 1.96 23.63
CA ASN A 122 -5.01 2.02 24.71
C ASN A 122 -6.21 2.93 24.39
N GLN A 123 -6.22 3.60 23.23
CA GLN A 123 -7.35 4.40 22.75
C GLN A 123 -8.40 3.54 22.02
N VAL A 124 -8.13 2.25 21.79
CA VAL A 124 -9.06 1.29 21.20
C VAL A 124 -10.39 1.28 21.95
N PRO A 125 -11.53 1.54 21.27
CA PRO A 125 -12.84 1.49 21.88
C PRO A 125 -13.14 0.13 22.53
N SER A 126 -13.91 0.14 23.61
CA SER A 126 -14.21 -1.06 24.41
C SER A 126 -14.78 -2.20 23.57
N ALA A 127 -15.59 -1.89 22.54
CA ALA A 127 -16.16 -2.87 21.61
C ALA A 127 -15.11 -3.72 20.87
N PHE A 128 -13.90 -3.19 20.67
CA PHE A 128 -12.81 -3.88 19.95
C PHE A 128 -11.66 -4.32 20.86
N SER A 129 -11.75 -4.05 22.16
CA SER A 129 -10.71 -4.39 23.14
C SER A 129 -10.41 -5.90 23.22
N GLY A 130 -11.40 -6.75 22.95
CA GLY A 130 -11.24 -8.21 22.93
C GLY A 130 -10.57 -8.77 21.68
N VAL A 131 -10.44 -7.96 20.61
CA VAL A 131 -9.89 -8.42 19.32
C VAL A 131 -8.59 -7.73 18.95
N LYS A 132 -8.16 -6.68 19.66
CA LYS A 132 -6.87 -6.02 19.39
C LYS A 132 -5.68 -6.95 19.61
N ALA A 133 -4.70 -6.91 18.71
CA ALA A 133 -3.61 -7.86 18.68
C ALA A 133 -2.22 -7.23 18.91
N ASN A 134 -1.38 -7.95 19.65
CA ASN A 134 0.06 -7.93 19.47
C ASN A 134 0.41 -8.98 18.41
N VAL A 135 0.87 -8.57 17.23
CA VAL A 135 1.19 -9.48 16.12
C VAL A 135 2.42 -10.34 16.45
N GLY A 136 3.43 -9.75 17.08
CA GLY A 136 4.65 -10.44 17.51
C GLY A 136 5.72 -10.52 16.43
N VAL A 137 5.80 -9.52 15.57
CA VAL A 137 6.77 -9.42 14.47
C VAL A 137 7.72 -8.26 14.73
N THR A 138 9.02 -8.53 14.68
CA THR A 138 10.07 -7.53 14.88
C THR A 138 10.74 -7.20 13.54
N PHE A 139 10.98 -5.92 13.28
CA PHE A 139 11.70 -5.42 12.11
C PHE A 139 13.07 -4.91 12.52
N VAL A 140 14.10 -5.26 11.75
CA VAL A 140 15.48 -4.81 12.00
C VAL A 140 16.03 -4.19 10.73
N LEU A 141 16.59 -2.98 10.83
CA LEU A 141 17.26 -2.34 9.71
C LEU A 141 18.53 -3.13 9.34
N ASP A 142 18.55 -3.69 8.13
CA ASP A 142 19.67 -4.49 7.63
C ASP A 142 20.62 -3.65 6.79
N ALA A 143 20.08 -2.87 5.85
CA ALA A 143 20.88 -2.04 4.97
C ALA A 143 20.09 -0.82 4.47
N VAL A 144 20.83 0.24 4.12
CA VAL A 144 20.28 1.40 3.41
C VAL A 144 21.08 1.66 2.15
N TYR A 145 20.42 1.55 1.01
CA TYR A 145 20.95 1.94 -0.29
C TYR A 145 20.35 3.27 -0.73
N ARG A 146 21.18 4.15 -1.30
CA ARG A 146 20.75 5.48 -1.75
C ARG A 146 21.20 5.71 -3.18
N LYS A 147 20.33 6.25 -4.01
CA LYS A 147 20.66 6.58 -5.41
C LYS A 147 19.98 7.86 -5.86
N SER A 148 20.79 8.81 -6.33
CA SER A 148 20.26 10.04 -6.94
C SER A 148 19.60 9.74 -8.30
N THR A 149 18.52 10.44 -8.62
CA THR A 149 17.77 10.31 -9.88
C THR A 149 17.38 11.67 -10.44
N ASN A 150 17.18 11.75 -11.76
CA ASN A 150 16.65 12.94 -12.42
C ASN A 150 15.11 12.94 -12.53
N LYS A 151 14.46 11.81 -12.22
CA LYS A 151 12.99 11.67 -12.25
C LYS A 151 12.36 12.56 -11.18
N LYS A 152 11.35 13.34 -11.55
CA LYS A 152 10.58 14.18 -10.62
C LYS A 152 9.67 13.35 -9.71
N SER A 153 9.13 12.26 -10.23
CA SER A 153 8.31 11.30 -9.51
C SER A 153 8.36 9.94 -10.20
N TRP A 154 7.96 8.92 -9.47
CA TRP A 154 7.74 7.56 -9.95
C TRP A 154 6.24 7.26 -10.02
N GLY A 155 5.87 6.25 -10.79
CA GLY A 155 4.50 5.69 -10.79
C GLY A 155 4.48 4.30 -10.16
N THR A 156 3.34 3.63 -10.19
CA THR A 156 3.10 2.31 -9.57
C THR A 156 3.43 1.12 -10.48
N ASN A 157 4.24 1.34 -11.52
CA ASN A 157 4.65 0.32 -12.49
C ASN A 157 5.98 -0.38 -12.13
N ASP A 158 6.42 -0.27 -10.88
CA ASP A 158 7.64 -0.87 -10.33
C ASP A 158 8.96 -0.42 -11.00
N ALA A 159 8.97 0.67 -11.75
CA ALA A 159 10.20 1.18 -12.38
C ALA A 159 11.28 1.60 -11.35
N MET A 160 10.89 1.96 -10.13
CA MET A 160 11.82 2.25 -9.03
C MET A 160 12.51 1.00 -8.49
N LYS A 161 11.92 -0.19 -8.71
CA LYS A 161 12.43 -1.49 -8.23
C LYS A 161 13.43 -2.13 -9.19
N LYS A 162 13.85 -1.43 -10.25
CA LYS A 162 14.71 -1.98 -11.32
C LYS A 162 15.85 -1.03 -11.67
N THR A 163 17.09 -1.51 -11.62
CA THR A 163 18.27 -0.72 -12.01
C THR A 163 18.23 -0.31 -13.48
N SER A 164 17.68 -1.15 -14.35
CA SER A 164 17.53 -0.89 -15.80
C SER A 164 16.64 0.31 -16.12
N THR A 165 15.72 0.70 -15.22
CA THR A 165 14.86 1.89 -15.35
C THR A 165 15.28 3.03 -14.42
N GLY A 166 16.52 2.97 -13.89
CA GLY A 166 17.11 3.99 -13.03
C GLY A 166 16.87 3.79 -11.53
N GLY A 167 16.14 2.74 -11.13
CA GLY A 167 15.84 2.40 -9.75
C GLY A 167 16.93 1.57 -9.05
N LEU A 168 16.52 0.78 -8.07
CA LEU A 168 17.32 -0.18 -7.30
C LEU A 168 16.61 -1.54 -7.30
N ASN A 169 17.34 -2.61 -7.65
CA ASN A 169 16.81 -3.98 -7.60
C ASN A 169 16.57 -4.41 -6.14
N PRO A 170 15.63 -5.34 -5.87
CA PRO A 170 15.49 -5.91 -4.54
C PRO A 170 16.77 -6.64 -4.11
N THR A 171 17.08 -6.55 -2.82
CA THR A 171 18.15 -7.31 -2.16
C THR A 171 17.52 -8.48 -1.41
N SER A 172 17.88 -9.71 -1.80
CA SER A 172 17.42 -10.96 -1.17
C SER A 172 15.92 -10.98 -0.81
N PRO A 173 15.00 -10.77 -1.77
CA PRO A 173 13.56 -10.60 -1.50
C PRO A 173 12.88 -11.82 -0.87
N THR A 174 13.54 -12.99 -0.86
CA THR A 174 13.06 -14.19 -0.18
C THR A 174 13.36 -14.21 1.32
N THR A 175 14.25 -13.35 1.82
CA THR A 175 14.65 -13.30 3.24
C THR A 175 14.72 -11.89 3.82
N LYS A 176 14.49 -10.86 3.02
CA LYS A 176 14.49 -9.45 3.45
C LYS A 176 13.28 -8.72 2.88
N LEU A 177 12.64 -7.91 3.71
CA LEU A 177 11.65 -6.94 3.25
C LEU A 177 12.38 -5.80 2.54
N ASN A 178 12.06 -5.60 1.27
CA ASN A 178 12.59 -4.49 0.50
C ASN A 178 11.60 -3.31 0.56
N LEU A 179 12.07 -2.18 1.10
CA LEU A 179 11.30 -0.96 1.28
C LEU A 179 11.90 0.14 0.40
N TRP A 180 11.24 0.51 -0.69
CA TRP A 180 11.66 1.64 -1.51
C TRP A 180 11.05 2.94 -1.00
N VAL A 181 11.87 3.98 -0.99
CA VAL A 181 11.45 5.32 -0.58
C VAL A 181 11.77 6.30 -1.71
N CYS A 182 10.73 6.88 -2.31
CA CYS A 182 10.88 7.79 -3.44
C CYS A 182 9.62 8.63 -3.67
N THR A 183 9.72 9.79 -4.31
CA THR A 183 8.53 10.60 -4.63
C THR A 183 7.58 9.85 -5.58
N ILE A 184 6.33 9.63 -5.18
CA ILE A 184 5.31 8.93 -5.98
C ILE A 184 4.33 9.97 -6.54
N GLY A 185 4.06 9.90 -7.83
CA GLY A 185 3.08 10.77 -8.49
C GLY A 185 1.63 10.39 -8.16
N GLY A 186 0.68 11.26 -8.50
CA GLY A 186 -0.75 10.94 -8.43
C GLY A 186 -1.38 11.01 -7.03
N GLY A 187 -0.68 11.57 -6.05
CA GLY A 187 -1.17 11.68 -4.67
C GLY A 187 -1.13 10.36 -3.89
N ILE A 188 -0.43 9.36 -4.41
CA ILE A 188 -0.27 8.04 -3.79
C ILE A 188 0.75 8.12 -2.66
N LEU A 189 0.40 7.59 -1.49
CA LEU A 189 1.26 7.59 -0.31
C LEU A 189 2.20 6.39 -0.31
N GLY A 190 1.70 5.25 -0.77
CA GLY A 190 2.44 4.00 -0.82
C GLY A 190 1.72 2.92 -1.60
N TYR A 191 2.43 1.81 -1.81
CA TYR A 191 1.84 0.56 -2.26
C TYR A 191 2.73 -0.61 -1.88
N ALA A 192 2.14 -1.79 -1.79
CA ALA A 192 2.80 -3.06 -1.59
C ALA A 192 2.57 -4.00 -2.77
N GLN A 193 3.40 -5.03 -2.83
CA GLN A 193 3.08 -6.24 -3.59
C GLN A 193 2.53 -7.30 -2.64
N PHE A 194 1.33 -7.82 -2.93
CA PHE A 194 0.76 -8.97 -2.23
C PHE A 194 1.59 -10.24 -2.45
N PRO A 195 1.53 -11.23 -1.53
CA PRO A 195 2.18 -12.51 -1.73
C PRO A 195 1.79 -13.21 -3.05
N GLY A 196 2.74 -13.91 -3.67
CA GLY A 196 2.56 -14.60 -4.94
C GLY A 196 3.04 -13.85 -6.18
N GLY A 197 3.26 -12.54 -6.05
CA GLY A 197 3.88 -11.73 -7.08
C GLY A 197 5.35 -12.09 -7.34
N SER A 198 5.94 -11.43 -8.34
CA SER A 198 7.35 -11.67 -8.73
C SER A 198 8.32 -11.25 -7.63
N SER A 199 9.33 -12.09 -7.35
CA SER A 199 10.41 -11.75 -6.43
C SER A 199 11.22 -10.53 -6.88
N ALA A 200 11.26 -10.23 -8.19
CA ALA A 200 11.95 -9.07 -8.74
C ALA A 200 11.30 -7.72 -8.35
N THR A 201 10.08 -7.75 -7.80
CA THR A 201 9.32 -6.56 -7.42
C THR A 201 8.68 -6.68 -6.03
N ASP A 202 8.98 -7.75 -5.27
CA ASP A 202 8.41 -7.97 -3.94
C ASP A 202 8.90 -6.93 -2.93
N GLY A 203 7.95 -6.46 -2.10
CA GLY A 203 8.20 -5.46 -1.07
C GLY A 203 7.22 -4.28 -1.15
N VAL A 204 7.62 -3.19 -0.50
CA VAL A 204 6.78 -2.01 -0.23
C VAL A 204 7.44 -0.76 -0.80
N VAL A 205 6.64 0.19 -1.29
CA VAL A 205 7.10 1.51 -1.74
C VAL A 205 6.34 2.58 -0.98
N ILE A 206 7.05 3.58 -0.44
CA ILE A 206 6.48 4.69 0.31
C ILE A 206 6.99 6.01 -0.25
N ASP A 207 6.12 7.01 -0.37
CA ASP A 207 6.55 8.37 -0.69
C ASP A 207 7.40 8.93 0.44
N SER A 208 8.55 9.52 0.11
CA SER A 208 9.51 10.07 1.09
C SER A 208 8.91 11.06 2.10
N ARG A 209 7.78 11.70 1.76
CA ARG A 209 7.06 12.63 2.67
C ARG A 209 6.21 11.93 3.72
N TYR A 210 5.98 10.62 3.61
CA TYR A 210 5.06 9.87 4.49
C TYR A 210 5.75 8.66 5.14
N LEU A 211 7.08 8.69 5.21
CA LEU A 211 7.90 7.70 5.91
C LEU A 211 8.41 8.28 7.23
N GLY A 212 8.24 7.52 8.31
CA GLY A 212 8.62 7.91 9.66
C GLY A 212 7.72 9.01 10.24
N ASP A 213 8.18 9.58 11.34
CA ASP A 213 7.51 10.61 12.14
C ASP A 213 8.40 11.83 12.43
N THR A 214 9.58 11.87 11.82
CA THR A 214 10.57 12.94 11.95
C THR A 214 11.09 13.37 10.59
N GLY A 215 11.94 14.38 10.55
CA GLY A 215 12.54 14.87 9.31
C GLY A 215 11.50 15.45 8.36
N THR A 216 11.31 14.82 7.20
CA THR A 216 10.42 15.32 6.13
C THR A 216 9.01 14.72 6.16
N ALA A 217 8.68 13.92 7.18
CA ALA A 217 7.35 13.37 7.36
C ALA A 217 6.30 14.50 7.45
N THR A 218 5.22 14.41 6.68
CA THR A 218 4.24 15.50 6.50
C THR A 218 2.85 15.08 6.97
N ALA A 219 2.26 15.89 7.87
CA ALA A 219 0.89 15.67 8.35
C ALA A 219 -0.14 15.75 7.21
N PRO A 220 -1.26 14.98 7.27
CA PRO A 220 -1.69 14.15 8.40
C PRO A 220 -1.11 12.72 8.40
N PHE A 221 -0.16 12.40 7.52
CA PHE A 221 0.45 11.07 7.35
C PHE A 221 1.90 11.03 7.85
N ASN A 222 2.12 11.51 9.07
CA ASN A 222 3.43 11.72 9.69
C ASN A 222 3.63 10.95 10.99
N LYS A 223 2.98 9.80 11.16
CA LYS A 223 3.28 8.86 12.25
C LYS A 223 3.72 7.50 11.69
N GLY A 224 4.21 7.47 10.46
CA GLY A 224 4.72 6.26 9.80
C GLY A 224 3.68 5.16 9.54
N ARG A 225 2.37 5.44 9.67
CA ARG A 225 1.33 4.40 9.52
C ARG A 225 1.05 4.04 8.07
N THR A 226 1.49 4.86 7.12
CA THR A 226 1.57 4.46 5.71
C THR A 226 2.40 3.19 5.55
N ALA A 227 3.59 3.10 6.15
CA ALA A 227 4.38 1.87 6.04
C ALA A 227 3.74 0.70 6.80
N THR A 228 3.14 0.94 7.97
CA THR A 228 2.40 -0.10 8.71
C THR A 228 1.28 -0.72 7.86
N HIS A 229 0.49 0.13 7.18
CA HIS A 229 -0.55 -0.27 6.24
C HIS A 229 -0.01 -1.10 5.07
N GLU A 230 1.01 -0.60 4.37
CA GLU A 230 1.59 -1.32 3.22
C GLU A 230 2.29 -2.63 3.62
N VAL A 231 2.93 -2.67 4.80
CA VAL A 231 3.50 -3.92 5.33
C VAL A 231 2.38 -4.90 5.67
N GLY A 232 1.22 -4.44 6.14
CA GLY A 232 0.01 -5.27 6.26
C GLY A 232 -0.36 -5.96 4.95
N HIS A 233 -0.39 -5.23 3.84
CA HIS A 233 -0.61 -5.80 2.51
C HIS A 233 0.48 -6.81 2.09
N TRP A 234 1.76 -6.46 2.32
CA TRP A 234 2.88 -7.38 2.07
C TRP A 234 2.76 -8.68 2.88
N MET A 235 2.11 -8.61 4.06
CA MET A 235 1.77 -9.73 4.95
C MET A 235 0.36 -10.31 4.73
N ASN A 236 -0.23 -10.11 3.55
CA ASN A 236 -1.49 -10.73 3.10
C ASN A 236 -2.78 -10.17 3.73
N LEU A 237 -2.75 -8.96 4.28
CA LEU A 237 -3.97 -8.25 4.69
C LEU A 237 -4.56 -7.47 3.52
N ARG A 238 -5.89 -7.47 3.42
CA ARG A 238 -6.62 -6.61 2.48
C ARG A 238 -7.07 -5.34 3.18
N HIS A 239 -7.50 -4.36 2.40
CA HIS A 239 -8.26 -3.25 2.95
C HIS A 239 -9.48 -3.77 3.71
N ILE A 240 -9.81 -3.14 4.84
CA ILE A 240 -10.83 -3.67 5.77
C ILE A 240 -12.26 -3.70 5.16
N TRP A 241 -12.53 -2.87 4.15
CA TRP A 241 -13.81 -2.92 3.40
C TRP A 241 -13.81 -3.93 2.25
N GLY A 242 -12.68 -4.61 2.00
CA GLY A 242 -12.57 -5.65 0.97
C GLY A 242 -12.56 -5.15 -0.47
N ASP A 243 -12.22 -3.88 -0.71
CA ASP A 243 -12.14 -3.27 -2.05
C ASP A 243 -13.45 -3.32 -2.87
N THR A 244 -14.58 -3.57 -2.19
CA THR A 244 -15.93 -3.55 -2.77
C THR A 244 -16.95 -3.20 -1.69
N THR A 245 -18.12 -2.67 -2.07
CA THR A 245 -19.16 -2.29 -1.09
C THR A 245 -19.62 -3.51 -0.31
N CYS A 246 -19.49 -3.46 1.02
CA CYS A 246 -19.80 -4.59 1.90
C CYS A 246 -19.03 -5.87 1.54
N GLY A 247 -17.76 -5.70 1.13
CA GLY A 247 -16.84 -6.78 0.83
C GLY A 247 -16.33 -7.52 2.06
N THR A 248 -15.40 -8.43 1.81
CA THR A 248 -14.67 -9.15 2.86
C THR A 248 -13.17 -8.91 2.70
N ASP A 249 -12.49 -8.67 3.82
CA ASP A 249 -11.04 -8.67 3.96
C ASP A 249 -10.49 -10.06 4.34
N TYR A 250 -11.38 -11.08 4.38
CA TYR A 250 -11.13 -12.45 4.82
C TYR A 250 -10.73 -12.59 6.29
N VAL A 251 -11.14 -11.63 7.13
CA VAL A 251 -10.91 -11.64 8.57
C VAL A 251 -12.27 -11.56 9.29
N ASN A 252 -12.56 -12.54 10.15
CA ASN A 252 -13.89 -12.62 10.79
C ASN A 252 -14.09 -11.63 11.95
N ASP A 253 -13.00 -11.14 12.55
CA ASP A 253 -13.04 -10.22 13.70
C ASP A 253 -12.88 -8.74 13.30
N THR A 254 -12.83 -8.45 12.00
CA THR A 254 -13.02 -7.12 11.43
C THR A 254 -14.48 -7.00 10.97
N PRO A 255 -15.26 -6.04 11.50
CA PRO A 255 -16.62 -5.82 11.05
C PRO A 255 -16.68 -5.44 9.57
N THR A 256 -17.78 -5.74 8.88
CA THR A 256 -17.95 -5.37 7.47
C THR A 256 -18.10 -3.87 7.29
N HIS A 257 -17.17 -3.24 6.56
CA HIS A 257 -17.26 -1.83 6.18
C HIS A 257 -17.99 -1.67 4.84
N ASN A 258 -18.76 -0.59 4.67
CA ASN A 258 -19.38 -0.31 3.36
C ASN A 258 -18.41 0.34 2.37
N THR A 259 -17.36 1.01 2.86
CA THR A 259 -16.33 1.66 2.06
C THR A 259 -15.11 2.03 2.94
N ALA A 260 -14.10 2.65 2.35
CA ALA A 260 -12.95 3.20 3.06
C ALA A 260 -13.36 4.46 3.86
N ASN A 261 -12.77 4.63 5.04
CA ASN A 261 -12.93 5.84 5.85
C ASN A 261 -11.70 6.74 5.76
N TYR A 262 -11.89 8.04 5.91
CA TYR A 262 -10.83 9.05 5.82
C TYR A 262 -10.87 10.02 7.01
N GLY A 263 -9.76 10.73 7.25
CA GLY A 263 -9.64 11.62 8.40
C GLY A 263 -9.62 10.83 9.71
N ILE A 264 -10.28 11.37 10.74
CA ILE A 264 -10.46 10.70 12.04
C ILE A 264 -11.97 10.63 12.32
N PRO A 265 -12.68 9.60 11.82
CA PRO A 265 -14.12 9.45 12.05
C PRO A 265 -14.47 9.41 13.54
N SER A 266 -15.59 10.02 13.91
CA SER A 266 -16.10 9.95 15.29
C SER A 266 -16.61 8.55 15.60
N TYR A 267 -16.27 8.03 16.78
CA TYR A 267 -16.76 6.75 17.27
C TYR A 267 -18.11 6.92 18.02
N PRO A 268 -19.10 6.01 17.83
CA PRO A 268 -19.12 4.93 16.84
C PRO A 268 -19.42 5.42 15.42
N HIS A 269 -18.74 4.84 14.43
CA HIS A 269 -19.07 4.98 13.02
C HIS A 269 -19.80 3.71 12.57
N TYR A 270 -20.93 3.85 11.87
CA TYR A 270 -21.77 2.72 11.48
C TYR A 270 -21.72 2.50 9.97
N SER A 271 -21.47 1.25 9.58
CA SER A 271 -21.55 0.81 8.19
C SER A 271 -23.00 0.79 7.71
N THR A 272 -23.22 1.05 6.43
CA THR A 272 -24.53 0.87 5.79
C THR A 272 -24.81 -0.57 5.36
N CYS A 273 -23.91 -1.50 5.66
CA CYS A 273 -24.09 -2.92 5.36
C CYS A 273 -25.16 -3.58 6.25
N SER A 274 -25.61 -4.77 5.86
CA SER A 274 -26.62 -5.53 6.61
C SER A 274 -26.23 -5.69 8.08
N GLY A 275 -27.15 -5.34 8.99
CA GLY A 275 -26.92 -5.38 10.43
C GLY A 275 -26.29 -4.11 11.02
N ASN A 276 -25.94 -3.11 10.19
CA ASN A 276 -25.30 -1.84 10.59
C ASN A 276 -24.15 -2.06 11.59
N PRO A 277 -23.10 -2.83 11.22
CA PRO A 277 -21.99 -3.08 12.13
C PRO A 277 -21.27 -1.76 12.48
N ILE A 278 -20.74 -1.68 13.69
CA ILE A 278 -19.83 -0.60 14.09
C ILE A 278 -18.51 -0.84 13.36
N GLU A 279 -18.06 0.12 12.56
CA GLU A 279 -16.82 0.03 11.81
C GLU A 279 -15.59 0.21 12.71
N MET A 280 -14.55 -0.56 12.42
CA MET A 280 -13.26 -0.49 13.08
C MET A 280 -12.36 0.53 12.35
N THR A 281 -12.78 1.80 12.36
CA THR A 281 -12.11 2.90 11.61
C THR A 281 -10.68 3.18 12.04
N MET A 282 -10.29 2.67 13.21
CA MET A 282 -8.93 2.75 13.75
C MET A 282 -8.01 1.59 13.36
N ASN A 283 -8.49 0.68 12.51
CA ASN A 283 -7.66 -0.39 11.98
C ASN A 283 -6.61 0.17 11.01
N TYR A 284 -5.37 -0.34 11.07
CA TYR A 284 -4.32 0.10 10.13
C TYR A 284 -4.65 -0.18 8.66
N MET A 285 -5.58 -1.09 8.36
CA MET A 285 -6.01 -1.44 7.00
C MET A 285 -7.20 -0.61 6.48
N ASP A 286 -7.60 0.45 7.20
CA ASP A 286 -8.50 1.49 6.69
C ASP A 286 -7.69 2.69 6.11
N TYR A 287 -8.37 3.71 5.57
CA TYR A 287 -7.76 4.90 4.95
C TYR A 287 -7.75 6.15 5.83
N THR A 288 -7.94 5.98 7.14
CA THR A 288 -7.90 7.07 8.09
C THR A 288 -6.51 7.72 8.16
N ASP A 289 -6.47 8.91 8.75
CA ASP A 289 -5.22 9.62 8.99
C ASP A 289 -4.34 8.81 9.96
N ASP A 290 -3.02 9.02 9.92
CA ASP A 290 -2.07 8.26 10.76
C ASP A 290 -2.41 8.34 12.26
N ALA A 291 -2.98 9.47 12.72
CA ALA A 291 -3.40 9.64 14.11
C ALA A 291 -4.73 8.94 14.46
N GLY A 292 -5.48 8.49 13.44
CA GLY A 292 -6.75 7.79 13.60
C GLY A 292 -6.63 6.27 13.63
N MET A 293 -5.46 5.70 13.29
CA MET A 293 -5.23 4.25 13.21
C MET A 293 -4.17 3.76 14.20
N TYR A 294 -4.48 2.70 14.95
CA TYR A 294 -3.64 2.27 16.07
C TYR A 294 -3.88 0.81 16.49
N MET A 295 -4.46 -0.04 15.62
CA MET A 295 -4.58 -1.47 15.91
C MET A 295 -4.63 -2.37 14.66
N PHE A 296 -4.11 -3.59 14.83
CA PHE A 296 -4.52 -4.79 14.09
C PHE A 296 -5.44 -5.65 14.96
N SER A 297 -6.23 -6.54 14.34
CA SER A 297 -7.04 -7.55 15.02
C SER A 297 -6.31 -8.90 15.19
N ASN A 298 -6.84 -9.78 16.04
CA ASN A 298 -6.31 -11.14 16.27
C ASN A 298 -6.47 -12.02 15.02
N GLY A 299 -7.53 -11.82 14.24
CA GLY A 299 -7.71 -12.46 12.95
C GLY A 299 -6.69 -11.98 11.92
N GLN A 300 -6.42 -10.67 11.86
CA GLN A 300 -5.35 -10.12 11.02
C GLN A 300 -3.97 -10.68 11.41
N LYS A 301 -3.66 -10.73 12.72
CA LYS A 301 -2.46 -11.42 13.21
C LYS A 301 -2.37 -12.85 12.70
N SER A 302 -3.46 -13.61 12.80
CA SER A 302 -3.47 -15.02 12.40
C SER A 302 -3.18 -15.20 10.91
N ARG A 303 -3.77 -14.35 10.05
CA ARG A 303 -3.46 -14.31 8.61
C ARG A 303 -2.01 -13.94 8.33
N MET A 304 -1.50 -12.90 9.00
CA MET A 304 -0.11 -12.47 8.85
C MET A 304 0.88 -13.55 9.25
N LEU A 305 0.61 -14.33 10.30
CA LEU A 305 1.51 -15.40 10.73
C LEU A 305 1.44 -16.65 9.84
N ALA A 306 0.28 -16.89 9.21
CA ALA A 306 0.10 -18.06 8.35
C ALA A 306 1.02 -18.06 7.12
N ILE A 307 1.42 -16.89 6.61
CA ILE A 307 2.29 -16.81 5.43
C ILE A 307 3.71 -17.34 5.69
N PHE A 308 4.11 -17.40 6.96
CA PHE A 308 5.40 -17.92 7.41
C PHE A 308 5.36 -19.41 7.74
N SER A 309 4.17 -20.00 7.85
CA SER A 309 4.01 -21.43 8.10
C SER A 309 4.51 -22.27 6.92
N ALA A 310 4.75 -23.56 7.16
CA ALA A 310 5.20 -24.50 6.13
C ALA A 310 4.28 -24.46 4.89
N GLY A 311 4.87 -24.26 3.70
CA GLY A 311 4.14 -24.11 2.44
C GLY A 311 3.60 -22.70 2.17
N GLY A 312 3.67 -21.79 3.16
CA GLY A 312 3.31 -20.39 3.01
C GLY A 312 4.29 -19.60 2.14
N PRO A 313 3.86 -18.49 1.53
CA PRO A 313 4.64 -17.75 0.54
C PRO A 313 5.90 -17.07 1.09
N ARG A 314 6.03 -16.94 2.42
CA ARG A 314 7.17 -16.30 3.08
C ARG A 314 7.84 -17.21 4.11
N VAL A 315 7.67 -18.53 4.01
CA VAL A 315 8.25 -19.52 4.93
C VAL A 315 9.75 -19.34 5.19
N SER A 316 10.50 -18.82 4.21
CA SER A 316 11.94 -18.54 4.32
C SER A 316 12.31 -17.44 5.31
N PHE A 317 11.37 -16.59 5.73
CA PHE A 317 11.58 -15.59 6.79
C PHE A 317 11.50 -16.19 8.20
N ALA A 318 10.96 -17.42 8.35
CA ALA A 318 10.83 -18.10 9.63
C ALA A 318 11.87 -19.22 9.84
N GLN A 319 12.86 -19.33 8.94
CA GLN A 319 13.96 -20.28 9.09
C GLN A 319 15.15 -19.62 9.84
N PRO A 320 15.85 -20.36 10.71
CA PRO A 320 17.01 -19.85 11.46
C PRO A 320 18.21 -19.51 10.57
#